data_AF-A0A7S0SZU8-F1
#
_entry.id   AF-A0A7S0SZU8-F1
#
_cell.length_a   1.000
_cell.length_b   1.000
_cell.length_c   1.000
_cell.angle_alpha   90.00
_cell.angle_beta   90.00
_cell.angle_gamma   90.00
#
_symmetry.space_group_name_H-M   'P 1'
#
loop_
_entity.id
_entity.type
_entity.pdbx_description
1 polymer ?
#
loop_
_entity_poly.entity_id
_entity_poly.type
_entity_poly.pdbx_seq_one_letter_code
_entity_poly.pdbx_strand_id
1 'polypeptide(L)'
;EGRGEVENSSSSGASIRKLRPINTGLDQSQLAAVEHALSAADVALIHGPPGTGKTTAVVEYIAQEVARGARVLACTASNIAVDNLVERLMKVRDKLPAGSGASAKIVRLGHPARLLPSVLDASLEAQVLRSDNSALARDCEKECRQLRARLLKLGPKDRAERG
;
A
#
# COMPACT_ATOMS: atom_id res chain seq x y z
N GLU A 1 7.72 -37.31 -47.50
CA GLU A 1 7.60 -35.86 -47.22
C GLU A 1 7.59 -35.66 -45.71
N GLY A 2 8.76 -35.35 -45.16
CA GLY A 2 8.92 -35.09 -43.73
C GLY A 2 8.51 -33.66 -43.42
N ARG A 3 7.53 -33.49 -42.54
CA ARG A 3 7.30 -32.20 -41.87
C ARG A 3 8.15 -32.20 -40.61
N GLY A 4 9.25 -31.44 -40.67
CA GLY A 4 10.13 -31.22 -39.53
C GLY A 4 9.37 -30.56 -38.39
N GLU A 5 9.39 -31.22 -37.24
CA GLU A 5 9.07 -30.62 -35.95
C GLU A 5 10.13 -29.57 -35.65
N VAL A 6 9.72 -28.31 -35.53
CA VAL A 6 10.57 -27.24 -35.02
C VAL A 6 10.47 -27.32 -33.50
N GLU A 7 11.40 -28.05 -32.89
CA GLU A 7 11.74 -27.87 -31.48
C GLU A 7 12.23 -26.43 -31.30
N ASN A 8 11.51 -25.63 -30.51
CA ASN A 8 12.07 -24.40 -29.99
C ASN A 8 12.41 -24.58 -28.51
N SER A 9 13.70 -24.79 -28.31
CA SER A 9 14.43 -24.84 -27.05
C SER A 9 14.24 -23.60 -26.19
N SER A 10 13.87 -23.83 -24.92
CA SER A 10 14.35 -23.13 -23.73
C SER A 10 14.54 -21.60 -23.82
N SER A 11 13.46 -20.86 -23.58
CA SER A 11 13.55 -19.58 -22.87
C SER A 11 13.07 -19.78 -21.45
N SER A 12 13.94 -19.54 -20.48
CA SER A 12 13.65 -19.47 -19.04
C SER A 12 12.71 -18.31 -18.73
N GLY A 13 11.45 -18.43 -19.14
CA GLY A 13 10.36 -17.58 -18.70
C GLY A 13 9.85 -18.13 -17.39
N ALA A 14 9.95 -17.37 -16.31
CA ALA A 14 9.27 -17.70 -15.06
C ALA A 14 7.81 -18.04 -15.39
N SER A 15 7.40 -19.30 -15.19
CA SER A 15 6.02 -19.70 -15.45
C SER A 15 5.10 -18.75 -14.68
N ILE A 16 4.37 -17.90 -15.40
CA ILE A 16 3.38 -17.01 -14.81
C ILE A 16 2.35 -17.94 -14.17
N ARG A 17 2.41 -18.06 -12.84
CA ARG A 17 1.35 -18.75 -12.09
C ARG A 17 0.06 -18.02 -12.43
N LYS A 18 -0.87 -18.74 -13.04
CA LYS A 18 -2.20 -18.23 -13.42
C LYS A 18 -2.79 -17.48 -12.23
N LEU A 19 -3.11 -16.20 -12.43
CA LEU A 19 -3.70 -15.34 -11.41
C LEU A 19 -4.95 -16.01 -10.85
N ARG A 20 -5.02 -16.15 -9.53
CA ARG A 20 -6.27 -16.51 -8.84
C ARG A 20 -6.74 -15.25 -8.12
N PRO A 21 -7.75 -14.54 -8.66
CA PRO A 21 -8.15 -13.26 -8.09
C PRO A 21 -8.73 -13.46 -6.68
N ILE A 22 -8.31 -12.60 -5.75
CA ILE A 22 -8.81 -12.57 -4.37
C ILE A 22 -10.20 -11.93 -4.35
N ASN A 23 -10.39 -10.90 -5.18
CA ASN A 23 -11.70 -10.34 -5.47
C ASN A 23 -12.32 -11.01 -6.71
N THR A 24 -13.39 -11.79 -6.50
CA THR A 24 -14.11 -12.49 -7.57
C THR A 24 -14.99 -11.58 -8.42
N GLY A 25 -15.14 -10.29 -8.06
CA GLY A 25 -15.99 -9.33 -8.78
C GLY A 25 -15.29 -8.52 -9.86
N LEU A 26 -14.07 -8.90 -10.29
CA LEU A 26 -13.37 -8.19 -11.37
C LEU A 26 -13.91 -8.61 -12.73
N ASP A 27 -14.05 -7.63 -13.63
CA ASP A 27 -14.29 -7.91 -15.04
C ASP A 27 -13.01 -8.31 -15.78
N GLN A 28 -13.16 -8.80 -17.02
CA GLN A 28 -12.03 -9.29 -17.82
C GLN A 28 -10.96 -8.22 -18.08
N SER A 29 -11.35 -6.95 -18.22
CA SER A 29 -10.41 -5.86 -18.48
C SER A 29 -9.58 -5.53 -17.24
N GLN A 30 -10.20 -5.59 -16.06
CA GLN A 30 -9.54 -5.40 -14.77
C GLN A 30 -8.60 -6.56 -14.47
N LEU A 31 -9.02 -7.81 -14.73
CA LEU A 31 -8.15 -8.98 -14.59
C LEU A 31 -6.93 -8.89 -15.50
N ALA A 32 -7.11 -8.56 -16.78
CA ALA A 32 -6.00 -8.39 -17.72
C ALA A 32 -5.04 -7.26 -17.28
N ALA A 33 -5.56 -6.15 -16.76
CA ALA A 33 -4.72 -5.07 -16.24
C ALA A 33 -3.90 -5.50 -15.02
N VAL A 34 -4.49 -6.29 -14.11
CA VAL A 34 -3.78 -6.85 -12.95
C VAL A 34 -2.72 -7.86 -13.39
N GLU A 35 -3.06 -8.79 -14.30
CA GLU A 35 -2.11 -9.76 -14.84
C GLU A 35 -0.92 -9.09 -15.53
N HIS A 36 -1.17 -8.03 -16.31
CA HIS A 36 -0.12 -7.24 -16.91
C HIS A 36 0.75 -6.54 -15.86
N ALA A 37 0.15 -5.93 -14.84
CA ALA A 37 0.91 -5.26 -13.79
C ALA A 37 1.78 -6.26 -12.99
N LEU A 38 1.28 -7.47 -12.73
CA LEU A 38 2.01 -8.52 -12.03
C LEU A 38 3.13 -9.17 -12.85
N SER A 39 3.15 -8.98 -14.16
CA SER A 39 4.20 -9.49 -15.06
C SER A 39 5.24 -8.44 -15.45
N ALA A 40 4.98 -7.17 -15.15
CA ALA A 40 5.92 -6.09 -15.41
C ALA A 40 7.16 -6.20 -14.49
N ALA A 41 8.34 -6.06 -15.07
CA ALA A 41 9.60 -6.09 -14.32
C ALA A 41 9.86 -4.77 -13.57
N ASP A 42 9.64 -3.64 -14.23
CA ASP A 42 10.03 -2.32 -13.71
C ASP A 42 8.84 -1.39 -13.49
N VAL A 43 8.01 -1.20 -14.53
CA VAL A 43 6.91 -0.22 -14.52
C VAL A 43 5.69 -0.78 -15.25
N ALA A 44 4.51 -0.60 -14.65
CA ALA A 44 3.23 -0.88 -15.27
C ALA A 44 2.32 0.35 -15.20
N LEU A 45 1.53 0.57 -16.25
CA LEU A 45 0.50 1.60 -16.29
C LEU A 45 -0.89 0.97 -16.40
N ILE A 46 -1.70 1.12 -15.35
CA ILE A 46 -3.12 0.78 -15.39
C ILE A 46 -3.91 2.04 -15.76
N HIS A 47 -4.50 2.02 -16.95
CA HIS A 47 -5.35 3.10 -17.44
C HIS A 47 -6.81 2.66 -17.53
N GLY A 48 -7.74 3.61 -17.40
CA GLY A 48 -9.16 3.35 -17.59
C GLY A 48 -10.00 4.64 -17.53
N PRO A 49 -11.07 4.77 -18.33
CA PRO A 49 -12.02 5.88 -18.25
C PRO A 49 -12.62 6.10 -16.85
N PRO A 50 -13.27 7.24 -16.59
CA PRO A 50 -14.02 7.45 -15.35
C PRO A 50 -15.03 6.32 -15.12
N GLY A 51 -15.12 5.81 -13.88
CA GLY A 51 -16.08 4.76 -13.52
C GLY A 51 -15.66 3.31 -13.79
N THR A 52 -14.56 3.03 -14.50
CA THR A 52 -14.17 1.64 -14.88
C THR A 52 -13.48 0.83 -13.77
N GLY A 53 -13.60 1.24 -12.52
CA GLY A 53 -13.06 0.46 -11.40
C GLY A 53 -11.53 0.40 -11.31
N LYS A 54 -10.77 1.39 -11.81
CA LYS A 54 -9.29 1.45 -11.66
C LYS A 54 -8.81 1.15 -10.25
N THR A 55 -9.43 1.77 -9.24
CA THR A 55 -9.10 1.53 -7.83
C THR A 55 -9.39 0.08 -7.42
N THR A 56 -10.41 -0.57 -7.99
CA THR A 56 -10.68 -2.00 -7.76
C THR A 56 -9.56 -2.87 -8.31
N ALA A 57 -9.07 -2.59 -9.52
CA ALA A 57 -7.91 -3.29 -10.10
C ALA A 57 -6.64 -3.07 -9.27
N VAL A 58 -6.38 -1.83 -8.82
CA VAL A 58 -5.23 -1.52 -7.94
C VAL A 58 -5.32 -2.24 -6.60
N VAL A 59 -6.50 -2.32 -5.98
CA VAL A 59 -6.71 -3.07 -4.72
C VAL A 59 -6.40 -4.55 -4.92
N GLU A 60 -6.86 -5.15 -6.01
CA GLU A 60 -6.55 -6.54 -6.34
C GLU A 60 -5.05 -6.74 -6.56
N TYR A 61 -4.40 -5.88 -7.34
CA TYR A 61 -2.95 -5.93 -7.56
C TYR A 61 -2.17 -5.89 -6.24
N ILE A 62 -2.49 -4.94 -5.36
CA ILE A 62 -1.84 -4.83 -4.04
C ILE A 62 -2.08 -6.10 -3.22
N ALA A 63 -3.29 -6.64 -3.21
CA ALA A 63 -3.62 -7.85 -2.47
C ALA A 63 -2.82 -9.06 -2.99
N GLN A 64 -2.62 -9.18 -4.30
CA GLN A 64 -1.82 -10.23 -4.92
C GLN A 64 -0.34 -10.12 -4.54
N GLU A 65 0.24 -8.92 -4.61
CA GLU A 65 1.63 -8.69 -4.23
C GLU A 65 1.86 -8.99 -2.73
N VAL A 66 0.93 -8.56 -1.86
CA VAL A 66 1.00 -8.89 -0.44
C VAL A 66 0.86 -10.40 -0.19
N ALA A 67 -0.03 -11.08 -0.92
CA ALA A 67 -0.18 -12.54 -0.84
C ALA A 67 1.09 -13.29 -1.30
N ARG A 68 1.89 -12.69 -2.19
CA ARG A 68 3.21 -13.17 -2.61
C ARG A 68 4.32 -12.85 -1.58
N GLY A 69 4.00 -12.12 -0.51
CA GLY A 69 4.92 -11.74 0.56
C GLY A 69 5.57 -10.37 0.37
N ALA A 70 5.18 -9.59 -0.63
CA ALA A 70 5.72 -8.26 -0.86
C ALA A 70 5.24 -7.25 0.19
N ARG A 71 6.08 -6.24 0.47
CA ARG A 71 5.67 -5.03 1.21
C ARG A 71 5.41 -3.92 0.21
N VAL A 72 4.18 -3.41 0.20
CA VAL A 72 3.73 -2.44 -0.80
C VAL A 72 3.63 -1.04 -0.18
N LEU A 73 4.29 -0.06 -0.80
CA LEU A 73 4.05 1.36 -0.53
C LEU A 73 3.02 1.88 -1.54
N ALA A 74 1.85 2.29 -1.07
CA ALA A 74 0.80 2.87 -1.89
C ALA A 74 0.68 4.37 -1.64
N CYS A 75 0.74 5.17 -2.72
CA CYS A 75 0.65 6.62 -2.67
C CYS A 75 -0.50 7.11 -3.56
N THR A 76 -1.17 8.19 -3.17
CA THR A 76 -2.19 8.86 -3.99
C THR A 76 -2.07 10.37 -3.85
N ALA A 77 -2.75 11.13 -4.72
CA ALA A 77 -2.67 12.59 -4.76
C ALA A 77 -3.40 13.31 -3.61
N SER A 78 -4.25 12.61 -2.82
CA SER A 78 -5.01 13.24 -1.73
C SER A 78 -5.26 12.30 -0.55
N ASN A 79 -5.43 12.84 0.65
CA ASN A 79 -5.71 12.04 1.85
C ASN A 79 -6.97 11.18 1.70
N ILE A 80 -8.06 11.75 1.16
CA ILE A 80 -9.32 11.04 0.93
C ILE A 80 -9.13 9.86 -0.04
N ALA A 81 -8.30 10.02 -1.07
CA ALA A 81 -8.01 8.91 -1.99
C ALA A 81 -7.20 7.79 -1.32
N VAL A 82 -6.26 8.12 -0.42
CA VAL A 82 -5.56 7.12 0.40
C VAL A 82 -6.55 6.41 1.33
N ASP A 83 -7.43 7.13 2.00
CA ASP A 83 -8.37 6.55 2.96
C ASP A 83 -9.36 5.61 2.27
N ASN A 84 -9.90 6.00 1.10
CA ASN A 84 -10.72 5.14 0.26
C ASN A 84 -9.99 3.86 -0.20
N LEU A 85 -8.69 3.96 -0.47
CA LEU A 85 -7.87 2.79 -0.80
C LEU A 85 -7.70 1.87 0.41
N VAL A 86 -7.42 2.43 1.59
CA VAL A 86 -7.27 1.68 2.85
C VAL A 86 -8.57 0.95 3.21
N GLU A 87 -9.73 1.59 3.12
CA GLU A 87 -11.02 0.94 3.39
C GLU A 87 -11.24 -0.29 2.50
N ARG A 88 -10.91 -0.18 1.20
CA ARG A 88 -11.06 -1.30 0.26
C ARG A 88 -10.05 -2.42 0.55
N LEU A 89 -8.81 -2.06 0.91
CA LEU A 89 -7.79 -3.03 1.31
C LEU A 89 -8.20 -3.78 2.59
N MET A 90 -8.79 -3.10 3.57
CA MET A 90 -9.30 -3.72 4.79
C MET A 90 -10.40 -4.75 4.49
N LYS A 91 -11.27 -4.52 3.49
CA LYS A 91 -12.32 -5.46 3.08
C LYS A 91 -11.79 -6.73 2.40
N VAL A 92 -10.64 -6.65 1.72
CA VAL A 92 -10.03 -7.82 1.07
C VAL A 92 -9.00 -8.52 1.94
N ARG A 93 -8.49 -7.85 2.99
CA ARG A 93 -7.52 -8.40 3.95
C ARG A 93 -7.92 -9.78 4.45
N ASP A 94 -9.17 -9.93 4.86
CA ASP A 94 -9.65 -11.15 5.51
C ASP A 94 -9.82 -12.31 4.51
N LYS A 95 -9.68 -12.05 3.21
CA LYS A 95 -9.68 -13.04 2.12
C LYS A 95 -8.29 -13.48 1.70
N LEU A 96 -7.21 -12.89 2.25
CA LEU A 96 -5.86 -13.32 1.92
C LEU A 96 -5.57 -14.74 2.43
N PRO A 97 -4.79 -15.55 1.70
CA PRO A 97 -4.44 -16.90 2.12
C PRO A 97 -3.73 -16.92 3.47
N ALA A 98 -4.26 -17.72 4.41
CA ALA A 98 -3.64 -18.00 5.69
C ALA A 98 -2.27 -18.68 5.48
N GLY A 99 -1.23 -18.19 6.16
CA GLY A 99 0.13 -18.73 6.06
C GLY A 99 1.04 -18.00 5.06
N SER A 100 0.52 -17.06 4.27
CA SER A 100 1.37 -15.94 3.84
C SER A 100 1.76 -15.20 5.12
N GLY A 101 3.05 -15.01 5.41
CA GLY A 101 3.54 -14.38 6.66
C GLY A 101 3.06 -12.93 6.89
N ALA A 102 2.11 -12.46 6.08
CA ALA A 102 1.41 -11.21 6.18
C ALA A 102 -0.08 -11.48 6.48
N SER A 103 -0.44 -11.57 7.76
CA SER A 103 -1.69 -10.90 8.14
C SER A 103 -1.52 -9.47 7.66
N ALA A 104 -2.20 -9.07 6.58
CA ALA A 104 -1.85 -7.85 5.84
C ALA A 104 -2.04 -6.64 6.75
N LYS A 105 -0.95 -6.28 7.44
CA LYS A 105 -0.91 -5.18 8.37
C LYS A 105 -0.84 -3.91 7.55
N ILE A 106 -1.98 -3.25 7.43
CA ILE A 106 -2.09 -1.96 6.76
C ILE A 106 -1.67 -0.89 7.77
N VAL A 107 -0.76 0.00 7.35
CA VAL A 107 -0.33 1.15 8.15
C VAL A 107 -0.58 2.42 7.34
N ARG A 108 -1.48 3.27 7.84
CA ARG A 108 -1.82 4.56 7.25
C ARG A 108 -0.94 5.66 7.88
N LEU A 109 -0.12 6.31 7.05
CA LEU A 109 0.76 7.39 7.49
C LEU A 109 0.12 8.77 7.27
N GLY A 110 -0.26 9.45 8.34
CA GLY A 110 -0.83 10.79 8.26
C GLY A 110 -1.36 11.23 9.62
N HIS A 111 -1.56 12.53 9.79
CA HIS A 111 -2.07 13.07 11.05
C HIS A 111 -3.56 12.69 11.22
N PRO A 112 -3.99 12.07 12.35
CA PRO A 112 -5.34 11.54 12.53
C PRO A 112 -6.47 12.52 12.23
N ALA A 113 -6.28 13.82 12.47
CA ALA A 113 -7.27 14.84 12.16
C ALA A 113 -7.58 14.99 10.65
N ARG A 114 -6.80 14.37 9.77
CA ARG A 114 -6.95 14.39 8.30
C ARG A 114 -7.43 13.05 7.72
N LEU A 115 -7.72 12.08 8.59
CA LEU A 115 -8.14 10.73 8.20
C LEU A 115 -9.64 10.56 8.37
N LEU A 116 -10.24 9.73 7.53
CA LEU A 116 -11.60 9.24 7.76
C LEU A 116 -11.68 8.40 9.05
N PRO A 117 -12.79 8.47 9.82
CA PRO A 117 -12.95 7.70 11.06
C PRO A 117 -12.74 6.19 10.87
N SER A 118 -13.20 5.65 9.74
CA SER A 118 -13.10 4.24 9.35
C SER A 118 -11.66 3.72 9.23
N VAL A 119 -10.68 4.60 8.98
CA VAL A 119 -9.27 4.23 8.78
C VAL A 119 -8.37 4.62 9.94
N LEU A 120 -8.91 5.25 10.99
CA LEU A 120 -8.13 5.69 12.15
C LEU A 120 -7.38 4.54 12.80
N ASP A 121 -8.00 3.37 12.91
CA ASP A 121 -7.36 2.18 13.48
C ASP A 121 -6.21 1.65 12.63
N ALA A 122 -6.22 1.92 11.33
CA ALA A 122 -5.09 1.59 10.46
C ALA A 122 -3.95 2.61 10.58
N SER A 123 -4.14 3.75 11.24
CA SER A 123 -3.09 4.78 11.36
C SER A 123 -1.91 4.32 12.20
N LEU A 124 -0.72 4.82 11.85
CA LEU A 124 0.48 4.55 12.64
C LEU A 124 0.30 5.00 14.09
N GLU A 125 -0.27 6.18 14.31
CA GLU A 125 -0.49 6.75 15.65
C GLU A 125 -1.39 5.84 16.50
N ALA A 126 -2.54 5.41 15.97
CA ALA A 126 -3.43 4.51 16.68
C ALA A 126 -2.79 3.14 16.98
N GLN A 127 -1.98 2.60 16.04
CA GLN A 127 -1.29 1.33 16.24
C GLN A 127 -0.17 1.43 17.30
N VAL A 128 0.59 2.52 17.31
CA VAL A 128 1.63 2.76 18.30
C VAL A 128 1.02 2.95 19.69
N LEU A 129 -0.08 3.71 19.80
CA LEU A 129 -0.78 3.93 21.07
C LEU A 129 -1.42 2.67 21.65
N ARG A 130 -1.69 1.66 20.83
CA ARG A 130 -2.17 0.34 21.27
C ARG A 130 -1.07 -0.68 21.53
N SER A 131 0.18 -0.38 21.15
CA SER A 131 1.30 -1.27 21.39
C SER A 131 1.75 -1.22 22.85
N ASP A 132 2.43 -2.27 23.30
CA ASP A 132 3.01 -2.37 24.64
C ASP A 132 3.99 -1.22 24.94
N ASN A 133 4.55 -0.59 23.90
CA ASN A 133 5.49 0.52 23.99
C ASN A 133 4.80 1.91 23.93
N SER A 134 3.48 1.97 24.10
CA SER A 134 2.72 3.23 24.01
C SER A 134 3.15 4.30 25.02
N ALA A 135 3.65 3.91 26.20
CA ALA A 135 4.19 4.85 27.19
C ALA A 135 5.41 5.60 26.64
N LEU A 136 6.39 4.87 26.09
CA LEU A 136 7.58 5.46 25.46
C LEU A 136 7.21 6.37 24.28
N ALA A 137 6.25 5.95 23.47
CA ALA A 137 5.78 6.76 22.35
C ALA A 137 5.17 8.09 22.81
N ARG A 138 4.34 8.08 23.86
CA ARG A 138 3.74 9.30 24.44
C ARG A 138 4.80 10.26 24.98
N ASP A 139 5.85 9.73 25.61
CA ASP A 139 6.94 10.54 26.13
C ASP A 139 7.70 11.23 24.99
N CYS A 140 8.07 10.50 23.94
CA CYS A 140 8.69 11.05 22.73
C CYS A 140 7.82 12.13 22.07
N GLU A 141 6.51 11.92 21.96
CA GLU A 141 5.57 12.91 21.40
C GLU A 141 5.50 14.18 22.24
N LYS A 142 5.49 14.04 23.57
CA LYS A 142 5.50 15.16 24.52
C LYS A 142 6.78 15.98 24.38
N GLU A 143 7.92 15.32 24.30
CA GLU A 143 9.22 15.98 24.09
C GLU A 143 9.27 16.72 22.75
N CYS A 144 8.88 16.06 21.66
CA CYS A 144 8.76 16.69 20.33
C CYS A 144 7.87 17.94 20.35
N ARG A 145 6.74 17.88 21.06
CA ARG A 145 5.81 19.01 21.20
C ARG A 145 6.45 20.17 21.96
N GLN A 146 7.16 19.88 23.06
CA GLN A 146 7.87 20.90 23.84
C GLN A 146 8.99 21.55 23.03
N LEU A 147 9.79 20.75 22.31
CA LEU A 147 10.85 21.25 21.44
C LEU A 147 10.30 22.15 20.33
N ARG A 148 9.21 21.73 19.65
CA ARG A 148 8.53 22.58 18.66
C ARG A 148 8.00 23.88 19.26
N ALA A 149 7.40 23.84 20.44
CA ALA A 149 6.91 25.05 21.11
C ALA A 149 8.06 26.00 21.51
N ARG A 150 9.23 25.47 21.90
CA ARG A 150 10.44 26.26 22.15
C ARG A 150 10.97 26.87 20.85
N LEU A 151 11.06 26.08 19.78
CA LEU A 151 11.50 26.55 18.45
C LEU A 151 10.63 27.69 17.91
N LEU A 152 9.31 27.65 18.15
CA LEU A 152 8.39 28.72 17.74
C LEU A 152 8.52 30.00 18.58
N LYS A 153 9.09 29.91 19.78
CA LYS A 153 9.33 31.06 20.67
C LYS A 153 10.69 31.73 20.45
N LEU A 154 11.62 31.06 19.77
CA LEU A 154 12.90 31.63 19.38
C LEU A 154 12.66 32.65 18.26
N GLY A 155 12.91 33.91 18.57
CA GLY A 155 12.75 35.03 17.63
C GLY A 155 13.93 35.13 16.66
N PRO A 156 13.87 36.06 15.67
CA PRO A 156 14.96 36.26 14.69
C PRO A 156 16.33 36.54 15.33
N LYS A 157 16.36 37.11 16.55
CA LYS A 157 17.58 37.45 17.27
C LYS A 157 18.40 36.24 17.71
N ASP A 158 17.76 35.11 18.02
CA ASP A 158 18.46 33.90 18.50
C ASP A 158 19.16 33.11 17.38
N ARG A 159 18.90 33.45 16.11
CA ARG A 159 19.56 32.84 14.93
C ARG A 159 20.89 33.52 14.57
N ALA A 160 21.13 34.75 15.03
CA ALA A 160 22.32 35.54 14.69
C ALA A 160 23.52 35.25 15.61
N GLU A 161 23.31 34.69 16.80
CA GLU A 161 24.38 34.43 17.78
C GLU A 161 25.05 33.06 17.65
N ARG A 162 24.74 32.30 16.58
CA ARG A 162 25.37 30.99 16.30
C ARG A 162 26.07 30.92 14.94
N GLY A 163 26.39 32.07 14.33
CA GLY A 163 27.22 32.19 13.14
C GLY A 163 28.68 32.39 13.50
#